data_AF-A0A1A3H4E3-F1
#
_entry.id   AF-A0A1A3H4E3-F1
#
_cell.length_a   1.000
_cell.length_b   1.000
_cell.length_c   1.000
_cell.angle_alpha   90.00
_cell.angle_beta   90.00
_cell.angle_gamma   90.00
#
_symmetry.space_group_name_H-M   'P 1'
#
loop_
_entity.id
_entity.type
_entity.pdbx_description
1 polymer ?
#
loop_
_entity_poly.entity_id
_entity_poly.type
_entity_poly.pdbx_seq_one_letter_code
_entity_poly.pdbx_strand_id
1 'polypeptide(L)'
;MLTHRTSWSALLVAVAVVIEGVPMACAEPLSPPTTSEEQYLVHLHQVLSQVHNPVAFRSDGELLSQGRFACQRRSLGLIGTQASMLTPAVTQLAFIYLCP
;
A
#
# COMPACT_ATOMS: atom_id res chain seq x y z
N MET A 1 -1.48 45.57 57.60
CA MET A 1 -1.91 45.91 56.23
C MET A 1 -0.70 45.85 55.30
N LEU A 2 -0.90 45.42 54.05
CA LEU A 2 0.08 45.03 53.01
C LEU A 2 0.72 43.65 53.23
N THR A 3 0.22 42.49 52.78
CA THR A 3 -0.19 41.95 51.45
C THR A 3 0.85 42.08 50.33
N HIS A 4 1.53 40.96 50.06
CA HIS A 4 2.11 40.53 48.77
C HIS A 4 2.37 39.01 48.95
N ARG A 5 1.62 38.02 48.41
CA ARG A 5 1.19 37.74 47.03
C ARG A 5 2.35 38.03 46.07
N THR A 6 3.06 37.04 45.52
CA THR A 6 2.54 36.08 44.54
C THR A 6 3.62 35.06 44.11
N SER A 7 3.13 33.96 43.55
CA SER A 7 3.70 33.19 42.44
C SER A 7 4.96 32.37 42.68
N TRP A 8 4.74 31.13 43.10
CA TRP A 8 5.63 30.02 42.73
C TRP A 8 5.24 29.60 41.31
N SER A 9 5.96 30.08 40.33
CA SER A 9 5.86 29.62 38.95
C SER A 9 7.20 29.05 38.52
N ALA A 10 7.10 28.04 37.67
CA ALA A 10 8.15 27.41 36.88
C ALA A 10 8.86 26.22 37.54
N LEU A 11 8.37 25.03 37.19
CA LEU A 11 9.26 24.05 36.56
C LEU A 11 8.44 23.20 35.57
N LEU A 12 8.31 23.67 34.33
CA LEU A 12 7.91 22.80 33.22
C LEU A 12 9.17 22.07 32.76
N VAL A 13 9.27 20.80 33.13
CA VAL A 13 10.31 19.89 32.62
C VAL A 13 10.04 19.68 31.13
N ALA A 14 10.86 20.28 30.28
CA ALA A 14 10.87 19.99 28.86
C ALA A 14 11.50 18.60 28.66
N VAL A 15 10.67 17.59 28.45
CA VAL A 15 11.13 16.27 28.00
C VAL A 15 11.48 16.40 26.52
N ALA A 16 12.76 16.60 26.23
CA ALA A 16 13.28 16.41 24.89
C ALA A 16 13.27 14.90 24.59
N VAL A 17 12.17 14.42 24.02
CA VAL A 17 12.14 13.09 23.40
C VAL A 17 13.04 13.17 22.19
N VAL A 18 14.26 12.64 22.32
CA VAL A 18 15.10 12.32 21.17
C VAL A 18 14.31 11.27 20.41
N ILE A 19 13.68 11.68 19.31
CA ILE A 19 13.12 10.77 18.34
C ILE A 19 14.35 10.16 17.67
N GLU A 20 14.90 9.10 18.27
CA GLU A 20 15.84 8.23 17.58
C GLU A 20 15.18 7.87 16.26
N GLY A 21 15.81 8.30 15.17
CA GLY A 21 15.28 8.16 13.83
C GLY A 21 14.89 6.72 13.62
N VAL A 22 13.59 6.46 13.66
CA VAL A 22 13.01 5.25 13.08
C VAL A 22 13.66 5.18 11.70
N PRO A 23 14.45 4.14 11.37
CA PRO A 23 14.95 4.01 10.03
C PRO A 23 13.71 4.07 9.15
N MET A 24 13.56 5.18 8.42
CA MET A 24 12.59 5.25 7.35
C MET A 24 12.93 4.02 6.54
N ALA A 25 12.06 3.01 6.55
CA ALA A 25 12.28 1.80 5.79
C ALA A 25 12.45 2.30 4.36
N CYS A 26 13.70 2.42 3.91
CA CYS A 26 14.03 2.74 2.54
C CYS A 26 13.27 1.68 1.77
N ALA A 27 12.28 2.12 0.99
CA ALA A 27 11.51 1.21 0.15
C ALA A 27 12.54 0.32 -0.53
N GLU A 28 12.47 -0.99 -0.26
CA GLU A 28 13.37 -1.99 -0.83
C GLU A 28 13.60 -1.60 -2.30
N PRO A 29 14.86 -1.47 -2.78
CA PRO A 29 15.13 -0.97 -4.12
C PRO A 29 14.21 -1.69 -5.09
N LEU A 30 13.36 -0.92 -5.79
CA LEU A 30 12.35 -1.44 -6.70
C LEU A 30 13.06 -2.36 -7.69
N SER A 31 13.01 -3.66 -7.43
CA SER A 31 13.48 -4.64 -8.41
C SER A 31 12.66 -4.36 -9.65
N PRO A 32 13.30 -4.22 -10.83
CA PRO A 32 12.53 -4.01 -12.05
C PRO A 32 11.50 -5.14 -12.17
N PRO A 33 10.27 -4.83 -12.64
CA PRO A 33 9.25 -5.85 -12.80
C PRO A 33 9.78 -6.96 -13.71
N THR A 34 9.41 -8.20 -13.41
CA THR A 34 9.70 -9.32 -14.30
C THR A 34 8.90 -9.17 -15.61
N THR A 35 9.29 -9.87 -16.67
CA THR A 35 8.55 -9.82 -17.96
C THR A 35 7.07 -10.17 -17.81
N SER A 36 6.70 -11.09 -16.92
CA SER A 36 5.29 -11.43 -16.69
C SER A 36 4.54 -10.36 -15.90
N GLU A 37 5.23 -9.66 -14.99
CA GLU A 37 4.69 -8.51 -14.26
C GLU A 37 4.45 -7.32 -15.18
N GLU A 38 5.36 -7.06 -16.13
CA GLU A 38 5.17 -6.06 -17.19
C GLU A 38 3.95 -6.39 -18.07
N GLN A 39 3.84 -7.64 -18.53
CA GLN A 39 2.69 -8.08 -19.34
C GLN A 39 1.37 -7.95 -18.57
N TYR A 40 1.36 -8.33 -17.29
CA TYR A 40 0.22 -8.14 -16.41
C TYR A 40 -0.18 -6.66 -16.34
N LEU A 41 0.77 -5.76 -16.08
CA LEU A 41 0.50 -4.32 -15.97
C LEU A 41 -0.03 -3.73 -17.28
N VAL A 42 0.57 -4.06 -18.42
CA VAL A 42 0.13 -3.57 -19.74
C VAL A 42 -1.32 -3.96 -20.01
N HIS A 43 -1.65 -5.24 -19.84
CA HIS A 43 -3.02 -5.72 -20.09
C HIS A 43 -4.01 -5.16 -19.07
N LEU A 44 -3.58 -5.02 -17.81
CA LEU A 44 -4.45 -4.51 -16.76
C LEU A 44 -4.82 -3.05 -17.00
N HIS A 45 -3.86 -2.20 -17.37
CA HIS A 45 -4.15 -0.81 -17.74
C HIS A 45 -5.07 -0.72 -18.96
N GLN A 46 -4.84 -1.55 -19.97
CA GLN A 46 -5.68 -1.59 -21.16
C GLN A 46 -7.14 -1.95 -20.81
N VAL A 47 -7.35 -2.98 -19.98
CA VAL A 47 -8.70 -3.41 -19.59
C VAL A 47 -9.36 -2.38 -18.68
N LEU A 48 -8.67 -1.91 -17.64
CA LEU A 48 -9.25 -0.99 -16.64
C LEU A 48 -9.58 0.38 -17.25
N SER A 49 -8.77 0.87 -18.19
CA SER A 49 -9.05 2.13 -18.91
C SER A 49 -10.30 2.03 -19.79
N GLN A 50 -10.50 0.91 -20.50
CA GLN A 50 -11.69 0.71 -21.33
C GLN A 50 -12.98 0.71 -20.51
N VAL A 51 -12.96 0.11 -19.32
CA VAL A 51 -14.13 0.08 -18.42
C VAL A 51 -14.19 1.30 -17.48
N HIS A 52 -13.33 2.30 -17.68
CA HIS A 52 -13.24 3.52 -16.87
C HIS A 52 -13.15 3.23 -15.36
N ASN A 53 -12.47 2.13 -15.01
CA ASN A 53 -12.35 1.71 -13.63
C ASN A 53 -11.30 2.58 -12.93
N PRO A 54 -11.61 3.20 -11.78
CA PRO A 54 -10.66 4.08 -11.08
C PRO A 54 -9.39 3.36 -10.61
N VAL A 55 -9.40 2.02 -10.53
CA VAL A 55 -8.21 1.21 -10.27
C VAL A 55 -7.14 1.43 -11.34
N ALA A 56 -7.50 1.83 -12.57
CA ALA A 56 -6.55 2.15 -13.64
C ALA A 56 -5.57 3.28 -13.30
N PHE A 57 -5.92 4.15 -12.34
CA PHE A 57 -5.09 5.29 -11.93
C PHE A 57 -4.21 4.99 -10.72
N ARG A 58 -4.24 3.75 -10.21
CA ARG A 58 -3.32 3.31 -9.16
C ARG A 58 -1.92 3.13 -9.75
N SER A 59 -0.90 3.25 -8.90
CA SER A 59 0.48 3.01 -9.34
C SER A 59 0.69 1.55 -9.72
N ASP A 60 1.62 1.31 -10.63
CA ASP A 60 2.02 -0.05 -11.04
C ASP A 60 2.38 -0.94 -9.84
N GLY A 61 3.08 -0.38 -8.85
CA GLY A 61 3.42 -1.10 -7.62
C GLY A 61 2.19 -1.56 -6.82
N GLU A 62 1.17 -0.71 -6.72
CA GLU A 62 -0.10 -1.06 -6.06
C GLU A 62 -0.86 -2.13 -6.85
N LEU A 63 -0.88 -2.03 -8.18
CA LEU A 63 -1.53 -3.00 -9.06
C LEU A 63 -0.83 -4.38 -9.02
N LEU A 64 0.50 -4.40 -8.93
CA LEU A 64 1.29 -5.61 -8.73
C LEU A 64 1.03 -6.23 -7.36
N SER A 65 0.98 -5.41 -6.31
CA SER A 65 0.65 -5.88 -4.96
C SER A 65 -0.71 -6.56 -4.93
N GLN A 66 -1.72 -5.96 -5.57
CA GLN A 66 -3.07 -6.54 -5.67
C GLN A 66 -3.09 -7.84 -6.49
N GLY A 67 -2.32 -7.90 -7.58
CA GLY A 67 -2.18 -9.13 -8.37
C GLY A 67 -1.56 -10.27 -7.55
N ARG A 68 -0.45 -9.99 -6.84
CA ARG A 68 0.22 -10.96 -5.95
C ARG A 68 -0.70 -11.39 -4.80
N PHE A 69 -1.48 -10.47 -4.24
CA PHE A 69 -2.49 -10.79 -3.24
C PHE A 69 -3.58 -11.73 -3.80
N ALA A 70 -4.05 -11.49 -5.02
CA ALA A 70 -5.00 -12.40 -5.68
C ALA A 70 -4.40 -13.82 -5.81
N CYS A 71 -3.15 -13.93 -6.22
CA CYS A 71 -2.43 -15.21 -6.30
C CYS A 71 -2.33 -15.92 -4.95
N GLN A 72 -2.02 -15.18 -3.88
CA GLN A 72 -2.00 -15.73 -2.52
C GLN A 72 -3.39 -16.25 -2.11
N ARG A 73 -4.47 -15.51 -2.38
CA ARG A 73 -5.84 -15.97 -2.07
C ARG A 73 -6.20 -17.23 -2.84
N ARG A 74 -5.85 -17.32 -4.13
CA ARG A 74 -6.04 -18.53 -4.95
C ARG A 74 -5.29 -19.73 -4.37
N SER A 75 -4.06 -19.55 -3.90
CA SER A 75 -3.29 -20.64 -3.27
C SER A 75 -3.96 -21.21 -2.01
N LEU A 76 -4.82 -20.43 -1.36
CA LEU A 76 -5.62 -20.82 -0.19
C LEU A 76 -7.02 -21.35 -0.58
N GLY A 77 -7.30 -21.53 -1.88
CA GLY A 77 -8.61 -21.95 -2.38
C GLY A 77 -9.67 -20.84 -2.40
N LEU A 78 -9.29 -19.58 -2.16
CA LEU A 78 -10.19 -18.44 -2.09
C LEU A 78 -10.18 -17.69 -3.43
N ILE A 79 -11.18 -17.97 -4.27
CA ILE A 79 -11.28 -17.45 -5.64
C ILE A 79 -12.52 -16.54 -5.78
N GLY A 80 -12.39 -15.49 -6.59
CA GLY A 80 -13.50 -14.60 -6.96
C GLY A 80 -13.52 -13.28 -6.22
N THR A 81 -14.32 -12.33 -6.75
CA THR A 81 -14.36 -10.94 -6.27
C THR A 81 -14.83 -10.82 -4.83
N GLN A 82 -15.72 -11.68 -4.37
CA GLN A 82 -16.18 -11.65 -2.96
C GLN A 82 -15.10 -12.13 -1.99
N ALA A 83 -14.16 -12.96 -2.45
CA ALA A 83 -13.09 -13.49 -1.63
C ALA A 83 -11.86 -12.59 -1.60
N SER A 84 -11.58 -11.84 -2.68
CA SER A 84 -10.42 -10.93 -2.76
C SER A 84 -10.77 -9.45 -2.58
N MET A 85 -12.04 -9.07 -2.75
CA MET A 85 -12.50 -7.68 -2.90
C MET A 85 -11.77 -6.89 -3.99
N LEU A 86 -11.17 -7.60 -4.95
CA LEU A 86 -10.52 -7.02 -6.11
C LEU A 86 -11.46 -7.05 -7.31
N THR A 87 -11.17 -6.20 -8.30
CA THR A 87 -11.92 -6.18 -9.55
C THR A 87 -11.69 -7.50 -10.31
N PRO A 88 -12.66 -7.97 -11.10
CA PRO A 88 -12.50 -9.18 -11.91
C PRO A 88 -11.24 -9.13 -12.79
N ALA A 89 -10.97 -7.98 -13.41
CA ALA A 89 -9.80 -7.77 -14.27
C ALA A 89 -8.48 -7.99 -13.53
N VAL A 90 -8.34 -7.46 -12.31
CA VAL A 90 -7.14 -7.67 -11.48
C VAL A 90 -6.95 -9.16 -11.18
N THR A 91 -8.00 -9.84 -10.72
CA THR A 91 -7.89 -11.26 -10.37
C THR A 91 -7.61 -12.17 -11.57
N GLN A 92 -8.31 -11.96 -12.68
CA GLN A 92 -8.22 -12.82 -13.85
C GLN A 92 -6.87 -12.67 -14.55
N LEU A 93 -6.37 -11.45 -14.70
CA LEU A 93 -5.06 -11.22 -15.30
C LEU A 93 -3.93 -11.67 -14.38
N ALA A 94 -4.05 -11.53 -13.06
CA ALA A 94 -3.06 -12.07 -12.12
C ALA A 94 -2.94 -13.60 -12.25
N PHE A 95 -4.06 -14.30 -12.44
CA PHE A 95 -4.10 -15.74 -12.64
C PHE A 95 -3.54 -16.21 -13.98
N ILE A 96 -3.42 -15.33 -14.97
CA ILE A 96 -2.85 -15.66 -16.28
C ILE A 96 -1.34 -15.39 -16.28
N TYR A 97 -0.94 -14.25 -15.74
CA TYR A 97 0.43 -13.74 -15.90
C TYR A 97 1.30 -13.95 -14.67
N LEU A 98 0.76 -13.84 -13.45
CA LEU A 98 1.55 -13.88 -12.22
C LEU A 98 1.56 -15.26 -11.55
N CYS A 99 0.44 -15.99 -11.60
CA CYS A 99 0.28 -17.31 -11.00
C CYS A 99 -0.62 -18.22 -11.85
N PRO A 100 -0.13 -18.69 -13.01
CA PRO A 100 -0.84 -19.66 -13.84
C PRO A 100 -1.27 -20.92 -13.06
#